data_AF-A0A7X8L5A9-F1
#
_entry.id   AF-A0A7X8L5A9-F1
#
_cell.length_a   1.000
_cell.length_b   1.000
_cell.length_c   1.000
_cell.angle_alpha   90.00
_cell.angle_beta   90.00
_cell.angle_gamma   90.00
#
_symmetry.space_group_name_H-M   'P 1'
#
loop_
_entity.id
_entity.type
_entity.pdbx_description
1 polymer ?
#
loop_
_entity_poly.entity_id
_entity_poly.type
_entity_poly.pdbx_seq_one_letter_code
_entity_poly.pdbx_strand_id
1 'polypeptide(L)'
;MSNKKIIALLLVVAFAFSVAACGTSTKPVSTPDGGNASSSDSAQPSEPAKKARKFGATYMTMNNPFFGALNDGIKSVVEANGDSVVTLDPNLDQAKQISQIEDLIAQKVDAIFVNPVDWKGIKPALEAAQKAGIPIINVDAPVYDEDLVATIIASDNYSAGKLVFEDAVKRLPNGGNVVLLEHPTAKSAIDRTQAFKDAIKDKPEWVIVANQTSDGQLEKAMPVMENILQAHKDIDLVYGLNDPTAMGAFAALQAANRDEGVLIYGVDGAPDAKKAIKEGNMTATAAQSPKGIGVTAAETAYKILNGEQVEKLILVPVTLIDASNVDEFGLDGWQ
;
A
#
# COMPACT_ATOMS: atom_id res chain seq x y z
N MET A 1 -45.96 13.91 23.69
CA MET A 1 -47.15 13.15 23.22
C MET A 1 -46.61 11.94 22.44
N SER A 2 -46.45 10.79 23.11
CA SER A 2 -47.28 9.57 22.95
C SER A 2 -47.20 8.98 21.53
N ASN A 3 -46.84 7.73 21.26
CA ASN A 3 -46.99 6.50 22.05
C ASN A 3 -46.05 5.38 21.57
N LYS A 4 -45.62 4.57 22.55
CA LYS A 4 -45.04 3.23 22.47
C LYS A 4 -45.98 2.24 21.78
N LYS A 5 -45.45 1.19 21.13
CA LYS A 5 -45.85 -0.22 21.36
C LYS A 5 -44.70 -1.20 21.04
N ILE A 6 -44.40 -2.02 22.05
CA ILE A 6 -43.56 -3.23 22.08
C ILE A 6 -44.46 -4.42 21.75
N ILE A 7 -44.02 -5.39 20.94
CA ILE A 7 -44.45 -6.80 21.07
C ILE A 7 -43.25 -7.71 20.77
N ALA A 8 -42.80 -8.43 21.80
CA ALA A 8 -41.95 -9.60 21.71
C ALA A 8 -42.82 -10.85 21.62
N LEU A 9 -42.39 -11.86 20.85
CA LEU A 9 -42.96 -13.20 20.94
C LEU A 9 -41.85 -14.26 20.81
N LEU A 10 -41.55 -14.89 21.95
CA LEU A 10 -40.81 -16.14 22.07
C LEU A 10 -41.69 -17.29 21.59
N LEU A 11 -41.12 -18.23 20.83
CA LEU A 11 -41.71 -19.55 20.61
C LEU A 11 -40.64 -20.62 20.85
N VAL A 12 -40.79 -21.27 22.00
CA VAL A 12 -40.14 -22.51 22.42
C VAL A 12 -40.86 -23.67 21.72
N VAL A 13 -40.11 -24.56 21.07
CA VAL A 13 -40.60 -25.89 20.70
C VAL A 13 -39.64 -26.93 21.26
N ALA A 14 -40.05 -27.54 22.36
CA ALA A 14 -39.53 -28.80 22.86
C ALA A 14 -40.37 -29.93 22.23
N PHE A 15 -39.71 -30.98 21.73
CA PHE A 15 -40.36 -32.25 21.43
C PHE A 15 -39.53 -33.38 22.04
N ALA A 16 -40.19 -34.14 22.92
CA ALA A 16 -39.71 -35.36 23.56
C ALA A 16 -40.80 -36.44 23.39
N PHE A 17 -40.41 -37.69 23.71
CA PHE A 17 -41.14 -38.98 23.68
C PHE A 17 -40.99 -39.78 22.37
N SER A 18 -40.74 -41.11 22.35
CA SER A 18 -40.40 -42.12 23.38
C SER A 18 -40.08 -43.50 22.73
N VAL A 19 -39.21 -44.31 23.38
CA VAL A 19 -39.28 -45.77 23.75
C VAL A 19 -39.83 -46.79 22.70
N ALA A 20 -39.31 -47.98 22.37
CA ALA A 20 -38.59 -49.10 23.04
C ALA A 20 -37.79 -49.92 21.97
N ALA A 21 -36.82 -50.79 22.27
CA ALA A 21 -37.07 -52.18 22.71
C ALA A 21 -35.77 -52.93 23.14
N CYS A 22 -35.98 -53.92 24.01
CA CYS A 22 -35.04 -54.73 24.77
C CYS A 22 -34.19 -55.74 23.98
N GLY A 23 -33.05 -56.12 24.58
CA GLY A 23 -32.33 -57.36 24.29
C GLY A 23 -31.32 -57.69 25.40
N THR A 24 -31.78 -58.37 26.44
CA THR A 24 -31.01 -58.85 27.60
C THR A 24 -30.32 -60.19 27.34
N SER A 25 -29.08 -60.36 27.82
CA SER A 25 -28.53 -61.66 28.25
C SER A 25 -27.37 -61.43 29.24
N THR A 26 -27.46 -62.08 30.41
CA THR A 26 -26.65 -61.85 31.62
C THR A 26 -25.59 -62.94 31.87
N LYS A 27 -24.37 -62.47 32.24
CA LYS A 27 -23.38 -62.99 33.25
C LYS A 27 -22.70 -64.35 33.02
N PRO A 28 -21.56 -64.69 33.69
CA PRO A 28 -20.78 -63.95 34.71
C PRO A 28 -19.23 -63.89 34.52
N VAL A 29 -18.62 -63.08 35.39
CA VAL A 29 -17.23 -62.98 35.91
C VAL A 29 -16.28 -64.18 35.67
N SER A 30 -15.05 -63.86 35.23
CA SER A 30 -13.80 -64.48 35.69
C SER A 30 -12.56 -63.70 35.21
N THR A 31 -11.77 -63.16 36.14
CA THR A 31 -10.33 -62.91 35.96
C THR A 31 -9.58 -64.24 36.03
N PRO A 32 -8.55 -64.45 35.20
CA PRO A 32 -7.18 -64.32 35.73
C PRO A 32 -6.14 -63.75 34.75
N ASP A 33 -5.17 -63.04 35.33
CA ASP A 33 -3.71 -63.10 35.16
C ASP A 33 -3.03 -63.23 33.77
N GLY A 34 -1.98 -62.42 33.60
CA GLY A 34 -0.79 -62.72 32.79
C GLY A 34 -0.88 -62.57 31.27
N GLY A 35 -0.38 -61.45 30.72
CA GLY A 35 -0.19 -61.30 29.27
C GLY A 35 0.59 -60.05 28.87
N ASN A 36 1.91 -60.15 28.90
CA ASN A 36 2.86 -59.16 28.39
C ASN A 36 2.62 -58.91 26.89
N ALA A 37 2.11 -57.74 26.51
CA ALA A 37 2.10 -57.26 25.14
C ALA A 37 2.61 -55.81 25.13
N SER A 38 3.91 -55.70 24.88
CA SER A 38 4.62 -54.45 24.62
C SER A 38 4.07 -53.85 23.33
N SER A 39 3.12 -52.91 23.43
CA SER A 39 2.75 -52.03 22.33
C SER A 39 3.78 -50.90 22.29
N SER A 40 4.81 -51.08 21.47
CA SER A 40 5.73 -50.01 21.11
C SER A 40 4.97 -48.94 20.34
N ASP A 41 4.52 -47.91 21.05
CA ASP A 41 4.00 -46.68 20.47
C ASP A 41 5.20 -45.94 19.86
N SER A 42 5.46 -46.22 18.59
CA SER A 42 6.48 -45.51 17.82
C SER A 42 5.97 -44.10 17.55
N ALA A 43 6.23 -43.19 18.49
CA ALA A 43 6.09 -41.77 18.29
C ALA A 43 6.88 -41.38 17.03
N GLN A 44 6.15 -40.97 15.98
CA GLN A 44 6.81 -40.34 14.84
C GLN A 44 7.60 -39.12 15.33
N PRO A 45 8.85 -38.92 14.87
CA PRO A 45 9.55 -37.69 15.15
C PRO A 45 8.72 -36.52 14.63
N SER A 46 8.21 -35.68 15.53
CA SER A 46 7.63 -34.39 15.14
C SER A 46 8.71 -33.62 14.39
N GLU A 47 8.41 -33.17 13.17
CA GLU A 47 9.31 -32.25 12.46
C GLU A 47 9.69 -31.11 13.41
N PRO A 48 10.98 -30.71 13.45
CA PRO A 48 11.39 -29.58 14.27
C PRO A 48 10.55 -28.36 13.86
N ALA A 49 9.83 -27.78 14.81
CA ALA A 49 9.00 -26.61 14.59
C ALA A 49 9.84 -25.54 13.89
N LYS A 50 9.41 -25.12 12.69
CA LYS A 50 10.05 -24.04 11.93
C LYS A 50 10.12 -22.83 12.85
N LYS A 51 11.34 -22.34 13.12
CA LYS A 51 11.55 -21.14 13.93
C LYS A 51 10.80 -19.98 13.28
N ALA A 52 9.90 -19.34 14.03
CA ALA A 52 9.16 -18.18 13.55
C ALA A 52 10.14 -17.08 13.14
N ARG A 53 10.01 -16.61 11.91
CA ARG A 53 10.78 -15.51 11.34
C ARG A 53 10.22 -14.17 11.82
N LYS A 54 11.08 -13.18 11.84
CA LYS A 54 10.75 -11.81 12.20
C LYS A 54 11.17 -10.89 11.07
N PHE A 55 10.23 -10.11 10.57
CA PHE A 55 10.45 -9.13 9.51
C PHE A 55 10.39 -7.72 10.09
N GLY A 56 11.12 -6.79 9.47
CA GLY A 56 10.98 -5.36 9.70
C GLY A 56 10.31 -4.68 8.52
N ALA A 57 9.55 -3.62 8.76
CA ALA A 57 9.04 -2.75 7.72
C ALA A 57 9.17 -1.29 8.15
N THR A 58 9.74 -0.45 7.30
CA THR A 58 9.76 1.00 7.48
C THR A 58 9.38 1.68 6.18
N TYR A 59 8.51 2.67 6.27
CA TYR A 59 7.99 3.44 5.14
C TYR A 59 8.40 4.89 5.27
N MET A 60 8.30 5.72 4.24
CA MET A 60 8.66 7.13 4.42
C MET A 60 7.77 7.84 5.46
N THR A 61 6.53 7.40 5.60
CA THR A 61 5.54 7.86 6.58
C THR A 61 4.40 6.85 6.69
N MET A 62 3.64 6.85 7.78
CA MET A 62 2.39 6.08 7.89
C MET A 62 1.13 6.95 7.83
N ASN A 63 1.26 8.27 7.60
CA ASN A 63 0.10 9.17 7.47
C ASN A 63 -0.63 9.06 6.11
N ASN A 64 0.03 8.54 5.07
CA ASN A 64 -0.59 8.27 3.78
C ASN A 64 -1.23 6.86 3.79
N PRO A 65 -2.54 6.72 3.49
CA PRO A 65 -3.25 5.43 3.52
C PRO A 65 -2.66 4.37 2.58
N PHE A 66 -1.92 4.77 1.55
CA PHE A 66 -1.21 3.86 0.65
C PHE A 66 -0.28 2.90 1.42
N PHE A 67 0.50 3.42 2.37
CA PHE A 67 1.45 2.61 3.13
C PHE A 67 0.77 1.67 4.13
N GLY A 68 -0.40 2.05 4.64
CA GLY A 68 -1.25 1.16 5.42
C GLY A 68 -1.68 -0.06 4.61
N ALA A 69 -2.23 0.15 3.41
CA ALA A 69 -2.68 -0.93 2.54
C ALA A 69 -1.53 -1.83 2.04
N LEU A 70 -0.37 -1.25 1.76
CA LEU A 70 0.84 -1.99 1.39
C LEU A 70 1.31 -2.87 2.57
N ASN A 71 1.39 -2.28 3.76
CA ASN A 71 1.77 -3.00 4.97
C ASN A 71 0.80 -4.14 5.31
N ASP A 72 -0.49 -3.95 5.09
CA ASP A 72 -1.50 -5.00 5.26
C ASP A 72 -1.30 -6.14 4.26
N GLY A 73 -0.90 -5.83 3.02
CA GLY A 73 -0.48 -6.82 2.03
C GLY A 73 0.70 -7.66 2.55
N ILE A 74 1.75 -7.01 3.06
CA ILE A 74 2.92 -7.70 3.65
C ILE A 74 2.50 -8.57 4.83
N LYS A 75 1.75 -8.01 5.79
CA LYS A 75 1.29 -8.73 6.98
C LYS A 75 0.44 -9.93 6.64
N SER A 76 -0.44 -9.81 5.65
CA SER A 76 -1.32 -10.92 5.25
C SER A 76 -0.54 -12.18 4.86
N VAL A 77 0.60 -12.03 4.17
CA VAL A 77 1.47 -13.15 3.79
C VAL A 77 2.32 -13.59 4.96
N VAL A 78 2.93 -12.65 5.70
CA VAL A 78 3.85 -12.97 6.79
C VAL A 78 3.14 -13.68 7.94
N GLU A 79 2.00 -13.15 8.39
CA GLU A 79 1.23 -13.70 9.51
C GLU A 79 0.57 -15.04 9.14
N ALA A 80 0.14 -15.22 7.89
CA ALA A 80 -0.36 -16.51 7.40
C ALA A 80 0.70 -17.63 7.43
N ASN A 81 1.99 -17.28 7.45
CA ASN A 81 3.10 -18.21 7.60
C ASN A 81 3.50 -18.45 9.08
N GLY A 82 2.79 -17.85 10.03
CA GLY A 82 3.11 -17.93 11.47
C GLY A 82 4.28 -17.05 11.91
N ASP A 83 4.70 -16.11 11.05
CA ASP A 83 5.81 -15.20 11.25
C ASP A 83 5.29 -13.80 11.66
N SER A 84 6.18 -12.85 11.97
CA SER A 84 5.80 -11.52 12.48
C SER A 84 6.45 -10.36 11.73
N VAL A 85 5.79 -9.20 11.70
CA VAL A 85 6.31 -7.96 11.12
C VAL A 85 6.34 -6.85 12.16
N VAL A 86 7.50 -6.21 12.35
CA VAL A 86 7.62 -4.96 13.10
C VAL A 86 7.51 -3.78 12.12
N THR A 87 6.40 -3.06 12.18
CA THR A 87 6.17 -1.86 11.36
C THR A 87 6.64 -0.61 12.10
N LEU A 88 7.41 0.25 11.42
CA LEU A 88 7.98 1.48 11.96
C LEU A 88 7.62 2.67 11.07
N ASP A 89 7.43 3.82 11.71
CA ASP A 89 7.10 5.09 11.04
C ASP A 89 8.16 6.15 11.34
N PRO A 90 9.01 6.53 10.37
CA PRO A 90 9.98 7.60 10.52
C PRO A 90 9.33 8.99 10.38
N ASN A 91 8.09 9.10 9.92
CA ASN A 91 7.37 10.37 9.78
C ASN A 91 8.18 11.41 8.97
N LEU A 92 8.65 11.00 7.79
CA LEU A 92 9.50 11.77 6.88
C LEU A 92 10.87 12.21 7.46
N ASP A 93 11.30 11.63 8.58
CA ASP A 93 12.62 11.89 9.15
C ASP A 93 13.63 10.85 8.67
N GLN A 94 14.56 11.28 7.81
CA GLN A 94 15.58 10.42 7.23
C GLN A 94 16.54 9.84 8.28
N ALA A 95 16.93 10.63 9.30
CA ALA A 95 17.83 10.15 10.34
C ALA A 95 17.13 9.09 11.20
N LYS A 96 15.85 9.32 11.52
CA LYS A 96 15.01 8.35 12.23
C LYS A 96 14.85 7.06 11.43
N GLN A 97 14.65 7.13 10.11
CA GLN A 97 14.54 5.92 9.28
C GLN A 97 15.84 5.11 9.28
N ILE A 98 17.00 5.78 9.24
CA ILE A 98 18.30 5.11 9.35
C ILE A 98 18.40 4.37 10.70
N SER A 99 18.13 5.06 11.81
CA SER A 99 18.16 4.44 13.15
C SER A 99 17.15 3.30 13.30
N GLN A 100 15.97 3.40 12.69
CA GLN A 100 14.98 2.31 12.68
C GLN A 100 15.53 1.05 11.99
N ILE A 101 16.25 1.19 10.87
CA ILE A 101 16.87 0.04 10.20
C ILE A 101 18.00 -0.53 11.04
N GLU A 102 18.81 0.30 11.70
CA GLU A 102 19.84 -0.14 12.65
C GLU A 102 19.23 -0.93 13.83
N ASP A 103 18.10 -0.48 14.36
CA ASP A 103 17.35 -1.18 15.41
C ASP A 103 16.81 -2.53 14.93
N LEU A 104 16.32 -2.61 13.69
CA LEU A 104 15.88 -3.86 13.09
C LEU A 104 17.05 -4.84 12.89
N ILE A 105 18.21 -4.34 12.47
CA ILE A 105 19.46 -5.12 12.37
C ILE A 105 19.87 -5.65 13.75
N ALA A 106 19.85 -4.80 14.79
CA ALA A 106 20.18 -5.20 16.15
C ALA A 106 19.21 -6.27 16.69
N GLN A 107 17.94 -6.20 16.30
CA GLN A 107 16.93 -7.22 16.58
C GLN A 107 17.09 -8.52 15.78
N LYS A 108 18.04 -8.58 14.84
CA LYS A 108 18.33 -9.73 13.98
C LYS A 108 17.08 -10.23 13.25
N VAL A 109 16.33 -9.30 12.65
CA VAL A 109 15.23 -9.65 11.75
C VAL A 109 15.77 -10.42 10.53
N ASP A 110 14.94 -11.28 9.96
CA ASP A 110 15.28 -12.12 8.82
C ASP A 110 15.28 -11.33 7.51
N ALA A 111 14.42 -10.32 7.37
CA ALA A 111 14.41 -9.40 6.22
C ALA A 111 13.75 -8.06 6.58
N ILE A 112 14.02 -7.02 5.78
CA ILE A 112 13.48 -5.67 5.99
C ILE A 112 12.82 -5.15 4.71
N PHE A 113 11.56 -4.74 4.80
CA PHE A 113 10.85 -3.99 3.77
C PHE A 113 11.12 -2.49 3.95
N VAL A 114 11.53 -1.80 2.88
CA VAL A 114 11.89 -0.36 2.92
C VAL A 114 11.22 0.41 1.80
N ASN A 115 10.47 1.44 2.17
CA ASN A 115 10.15 2.57 1.31
C ASN A 115 10.94 3.80 1.84
N PRO A 116 11.91 4.34 1.08
CA PRO A 116 12.85 5.33 1.60
C PRO A 116 12.22 6.72 1.74
N VAL A 117 12.57 7.45 2.81
CA VAL A 117 12.28 8.89 2.97
C VAL A 117 13.03 9.70 1.91
N ASP A 118 14.31 9.43 1.73
CA ASP A 118 15.14 9.96 0.66
C ASP A 118 15.83 8.82 -0.09
N TRP A 119 15.55 8.71 -1.39
CA TRP A 119 16.08 7.66 -2.27
C TRP A 119 17.60 7.57 -2.31
N LYS A 120 18.33 8.65 -2.01
CA LYS A 120 19.80 8.68 -1.90
C LYS A 120 20.26 8.65 -0.44
N GLY A 121 19.58 9.38 0.43
CA GLY A 121 19.92 9.56 1.83
C GLY A 121 19.85 8.27 2.65
N ILE A 122 19.07 7.28 2.20
CA ILE A 122 18.94 5.97 2.86
C ILE A 122 20.19 5.09 2.77
N LYS A 123 21.14 5.41 1.88
CA LYS A 123 22.33 4.57 1.58
C LYS A 123 23.04 4.00 2.81
N PRO A 124 23.36 4.77 3.88
CA PRO A 124 24.08 4.21 5.03
C PRO A 124 23.33 3.05 5.71
N ALA A 125 22.00 3.10 5.76
CA ALA A 125 21.19 2.03 6.33
C ALA A 125 21.17 0.78 5.44
N LEU A 126 21.18 0.95 4.12
CA LEU A 126 21.28 -0.16 3.17
C LEU A 126 22.63 -0.87 3.29
N GLU A 127 23.73 -0.12 3.38
CA GLU A 127 25.07 -0.66 3.60
C GLU A 127 25.17 -1.42 4.93
N ALA A 128 24.56 -0.90 5.99
CA ALA A 128 24.51 -1.55 7.29
C ALA A 128 23.75 -2.90 7.24
N ALA A 129 22.59 -2.93 6.57
CA ALA A 129 21.80 -4.16 6.40
C ALA A 129 22.55 -5.20 5.57
N GLN A 130 23.18 -4.78 4.47
CA GLN A 130 24.02 -5.66 3.63
C GLN A 130 25.19 -6.26 4.44
N LYS A 131 25.90 -5.43 5.22
CA LYS A 131 27.00 -5.91 6.09
C LYS A 131 26.53 -6.91 7.15
N ALA A 132 25.30 -6.75 7.64
CA ALA A 132 24.67 -7.67 8.59
C ALA A 132 24.14 -8.95 7.92
N GLY A 133 24.12 -9.02 6.58
CA GLY A 133 23.57 -10.14 5.83
C GLY A 133 22.04 -10.20 5.84
N ILE A 134 21.36 -9.08 6.12
CA ILE A 134 19.90 -9.00 6.14
C ILE A 134 19.43 -8.46 4.78
N PRO A 135 18.64 -9.22 4.01
CA PRO A 135 18.12 -8.75 2.74
C PRO A 135 17.13 -7.60 2.93
N ILE A 136 17.32 -6.54 2.13
CA ILE A 136 16.38 -5.44 1.99
C ILE A 136 15.49 -5.69 0.78
N ILE A 137 14.18 -5.60 0.97
CA ILE A 137 13.18 -5.59 -0.09
C ILE A 137 12.68 -4.15 -0.21
N ASN A 138 13.08 -3.46 -1.28
CA ASN A 138 12.63 -2.09 -1.50
C ASN A 138 11.23 -2.10 -2.14
N VAL A 139 10.30 -1.34 -1.57
CA VAL A 139 8.90 -1.28 -1.99
C VAL A 139 8.47 0.15 -2.35
N ASP A 140 7.62 0.25 -3.38
CA ASP A 140 6.97 1.45 -3.90
C ASP A 140 7.90 2.50 -4.55
N ALA A 141 8.86 3.05 -3.81
CA ALA A 141 9.77 4.10 -4.29
C ALA A 141 11.20 3.56 -4.40
N PRO A 142 11.79 3.50 -5.60
CA PRO A 142 13.14 2.99 -5.79
C PRO A 142 14.21 3.77 -5.01
N VAL A 143 15.16 3.04 -4.42
CA VAL A 143 16.41 3.61 -3.90
C VAL A 143 17.38 3.92 -5.04
N TYR A 144 18.37 4.79 -4.78
CA TYR A 144 19.40 5.15 -5.76
C TYR A 144 20.43 4.04 -5.96
N ASP A 145 20.96 3.49 -4.86
CA ASP A 145 21.96 2.42 -4.88
C ASP A 145 21.27 1.04 -4.95
N GLU A 146 20.71 0.70 -6.10
CA GLU A 146 19.92 -0.53 -6.28
C GLU A 146 20.71 -1.80 -5.90
N ASP A 147 22.03 -1.84 -6.10
CA ASP A 147 22.89 -2.97 -5.73
C ASP A 147 22.92 -3.29 -4.23
N LEU A 148 22.48 -2.37 -3.37
CA LEU A 148 22.41 -2.58 -1.93
C LEU A 148 21.10 -3.23 -1.46
N VAL A 149 20.12 -3.43 -2.35
CA VAL A 149 18.86 -4.11 -2.03
C VAL A 149 18.73 -5.43 -2.78
N ALA A 150 18.00 -6.39 -2.24
CA ALA A 150 17.82 -7.69 -2.88
C ALA A 150 16.92 -7.61 -4.12
N THR A 151 15.88 -6.77 -4.06
CA THR A 151 14.92 -6.54 -5.12
C THR A 151 14.19 -5.21 -4.90
N ILE A 152 13.59 -4.67 -5.95
CA ILE A 152 12.75 -3.48 -5.96
C ILE A 152 11.39 -3.87 -6.53
N ILE A 153 10.33 -3.68 -5.76
CA ILE A 153 8.94 -3.83 -6.22
C ILE A 153 8.30 -2.45 -6.23
N ALA A 154 8.05 -1.91 -7.41
CA ALA A 154 7.54 -0.56 -7.58
C ALA A 154 6.52 -0.52 -8.72
N SER A 155 5.61 0.44 -8.67
CA SER A 155 4.77 0.73 -9.84
C SER A 155 5.60 1.31 -10.98
N ASP A 156 5.14 1.14 -12.23
CA ASP A 156 5.70 1.84 -13.37
C ASP A 156 5.32 3.34 -13.33
N ASN A 157 6.06 4.08 -12.51
CA ASN A 157 5.81 5.48 -12.18
C ASN A 157 5.95 6.43 -13.37
N TYR A 158 6.85 6.13 -14.32
CA TYR A 158 6.97 6.94 -15.54
C TYR A 158 5.74 6.74 -16.43
N SER A 159 5.29 5.49 -16.62
CA SER A 159 4.04 5.21 -17.34
C SER A 159 2.83 5.84 -16.65
N ALA A 160 2.80 5.92 -15.32
CA ALA A 160 1.73 6.61 -14.59
C ALA A 160 1.61 8.09 -14.98
N GLY A 161 2.73 8.82 -14.99
CA GLY A 161 2.74 10.22 -15.44
C GLY A 161 2.40 10.40 -16.92
N LYS A 162 2.80 9.44 -17.76
CA LYS A 162 2.42 9.42 -19.18
C LYS A 162 0.92 9.22 -19.39
N LEU A 163 0.29 8.28 -18.67
CA LEU A 163 -1.16 8.05 -18.74
C LEU A 163 -1.96 9.30 -18.35
N VAL A 164 -1.51 10.01 -17.30
CA VAL A 164 -2.10 11.28 -16.88
C VAL A 164 -2.02 12.32 -18.00
N PHE A 165 -0.86 12.50 -18.61
CA PHE A 165 -0.70 13.46 -19.71
C PHE A 165 -1.52 13.08 -20.95
N GLU A 166 -1.59 11.79 -21.30
CA GLU A 166 -2.38 11.30 -22.43
C GLU A 166 -3.88 11.57 -22.26
N ASP A 167 -4.40 11.49 -21.02
CA ASP A 167 -5.78 11.87 -20.73
C ASP A 167 -5.97 13.40 -20.75
N ALA A 168 -5.02 14.15 -20.20
CA ALA A 168 -5.05 15.62 -20.21
C ALA A 168 -5.14 16.18 -21.64
N VAL A 169 -4.38 15.64 -22.59
CA VAL A 169 -4.42 16.06 -24.01
C VAL A 169 -5.78 15.82 -24.67
N LYS A 170 -6.51 14.77 -24.27
CA LYS A 170 -7.85 14.51 -24.81
C LYS A 170 -8.86 15.55 -24.32
N ARG A 171 -8.69 16.05 -23.09
CA ARG A 171 -9.60 17.00 -22.43
C ARG A 171 -9.26 18.46 -22.74
N LEU A 172 -7.97 18.76 -22.90
CA LEU A 172 -7.43 20.06 -23.27
C LEU A 172 -6.65 19.95 -24.60
N PRO A 173 -7.33 19.75 -25.74
CA PRO A 173 -6.66 19.53 -27.03
C PRO A 173 -5.88 20.75 -27.53
N ASN A 174 -6.15 21.93 -26.96
CA ASN A 174 -5.48 23.19 -27.30
C ASN A 174 -4.39 23.59 -26.30
N GLY A 175 -4.01 22.69 -25.38
CA GLY A 175 -3.07 23.00 -24.30
C GLY A 175 -3.70 23.69 -23.09
N GLY A 176 -2.86 24.10 -22.14
CA GLY A 176 -3.28 24.71 -20.89
C GLY A 176 -2.14 25.04 -19.94
N ASN A 177 -2.46 25.84 -18.93
CA ASN A 177 -1.59 26.21 -17.82
C ASN A 177 -1.61 25.13 -16.74
N VAL A 178 -0.44 24.56 -16.47
CA VAL A 178 -0.24 23.42 -15.58
C VAL A 178 0.43 23.85 -14.28
N VAL A 179 -0.11 23.35 -13.18
CA VAL A 179 0.56 23.32 -11.88
C VAL A 179 1.03 21.90 -11.58
N LEU A 180 2.30 21.76 -11.22
CA LEU A 180 2.88 20.52 -10.72
C LEU A 180 3.15 20.63 -9.21
N LEU A 181 2.69 19.63 -8.46
CA LEU A 181 3.00 19.50 -7.03
C LEU A 181 3.84 18.24 -6.80
N GLU A 182 5.09 18.42 -6.36
CA GLU A 182 6.15 17.39 -6.38
C GLU A 182 6.64 16.96 -4.98
N HIS A 183 7.53 15.97 -4.97
CA HIS A 183 8.29 15.48 -3.81
C HIS A 183 9.71 15.13 -4.31
N PRO A 184 10.72 15.98 -4.06
CA PRO A 184 12.02 15.91 -4.74
C PRO A 184 12.94 14.77 -4.28
N THR A 185 12.63 14.12 -3.15
CA THR A 185 13.44 13.04 -2.56
C THR A 185 12.82 11.65 -2.74
N ALA A 186 11.61 11.57 -3.31
CA ALA A 186 10.92 10.31 -3.60
C ALA A 186 11.04 9.98 -5.09
N LYS A 187 11.80 8.92 -5.44
CA LYS A 187 12.06 8.56 -6.84
C LYS A 187 10.78 8.29 -7.65
N SER A 188 9.77 7.67 -7.02
CA SER A 188 8.46 7.46 -7.64
C SER A 188 7.80 8.78 -8.08
N ALA A 189 7.83 9.80 -7.22
CA ALA A 189 7.31 11.13 -7.51
C ALA A 189 8.09 11.84 -8.62
N ILE A 190 9.43 11.74 -8.57
CA ILE A 190 10.32 12.31 -9.60
C ILE A 190 9.98 11.70 -10.97
N ASP A 191 9.80 10.38 -11.06
CA ASP A 191 9.52 9.70 -12.33
C ASP A 191 8.15 10.09 -12.90
N ARG A 192 7.13 10.16 -12.03
CA ARG A 192 5.78 10.61 -12.39
C ARG A 192 5.78 12.00 -12.99
N THR A 193 6.48 12.94 -12.38
CA THR A 193 6.48 14.34 -12.82
C THR A 193 7.44 14.56 -13.98
N GLN A 194 8.53 13.81 -14.05
CA GLN A 194 9.44 13.83 -15.20
C GLN A 194 8.74 13.35 -16.48
N ALA A 195 7.93 12.29 -16.41
CA ALA A 195 7.15 11.83 -17.56
C ALA A 195 6.24 12.92 -18.11
N PHE A 196 5.59 13.69 -17.23
CA PHE A 196 4.74 14.80 -17.62
C PHE A 196 5.53 15.96 -18.24
N LYS A 197 6.69 16.32 -17.64
CA LYS A 197 7.60 17.36 -18.18
C LYS A 197 8.17 16.97 -19.54
N ASP A 198 8.57 15.70 -19.72
CA ASP A 198 9.08 15.17 -20.98
C ASP A 198 8.01 15.26 -22.07
N ALA A 199 6.76 14.94 -21.75
CA ALA A 199 5.66 14.96 -22.69
C ALA A 199 5.27 16.39 -23.17
N ILE A 200 5.55 17.41 -22.35
CA ILE A 200 5.32 18.83 -22.67
C ILE A 200 6.44 19.47 -23.48
N LYS A 201 7.67 18.94 -23.44
CA LYS A 201 8.89 19.61 -23.93
C LYS A 201 8.78 20.25 -25.32
N ASP A 202 8.04 19.63 -26.24
CA ASP A 202 7.86 20.08 -27.62
C ASP A 202 6.42 20.57 -27.92
N LYS A 203 5.70 21.03 -26.89
CA LYS A 203 4.29 21.44 -26.94
C LYS A 203 4.10 22.83 -26.32
N PRO A 204 4.35 23.92 -27.07
CA PRO A 204 4.33 25.28 -26.53
C PRO A 204 2.96 25.72 -26.00
N GLU A 205 1.88 25.03 -26.40
CA GLU A 205 0.53 25.24 -25.88
C GLU A 205 0.35 24.73 -24.44
N TRP A 206 1.25 23.91 -23.93
CA TRP A 206 1.28 23.44 -22.55
C TRP A 206 2.33 24.21 -21.75
N VAL A 207 1.89 24.97 -20.75
CA VAL A 207 2.76 25.85 -19.98
C VAL A 207 2.75 25.45 -18.51
N ILE A 208 3.88 25.01 -17.97
CA ILE A 208 4.02 24.80 -16.53
C ILE A 208 4.15 26.19 -15.88
N VAL A 209 3.06 26.68 -15.29
CA VAL A 209 3.02 28.01 -14.65
C VAL A 209 3.56 27.98 -13.22
N ALA A 210 3.46 26.84 -12.55
CA ALA A 210 4.07 26.62 -11.24
C ALA A 210 4.53 25.16 -11.07
N ASN A 211 5.64 24.99 -10.38
CA ASN A 211 6.14 23.70 -9.94
C ASN A 211 6.69 23.84 -8.51
N GLN A 212 6.00 23.25 -7.52
CA GLN A 212 6.30 23.43 -6.10
C GLN A 212 6.26 22.09 -5.36
N THR A 213 7.04 21.97 -4.27
CA THR A 213 7.00 20.76 -3.44
C THR A 213 5.82 20.78 -2.47
N SER A 214 5.17 19.63 -2.31
CA SER A 214 4.18 19.34 -1.25
C SER A 214 4.62 18.17 -0.36
N ASP A 215 5.78 17.58 -0.64
CA ASP A 215 6.29 16.36 -0.01
C ASP A 215 5.30 15.18 -0.06
N GLY A 216 4.37 15.19 -1.03
CA GLY A 216 3.33 14.15 -1.17
C GLY A 216 2.28 14.16 -0.05
N GLN A 217 2.18 15.26 0.71
CA GLN A 217 1.32 15.37 1.89
C GLN A 217 0.09 16.23 1.64
N LEU A 218 -1.08 15.73 2.06
CA LEU A 218 -2.36 16.42 1.93
C LEU A 218 -2.34 17.80 2.62
N GLU A 219 -1.83 17.85 3.85
CA GLU A 219 -1.77 19.05 4.68
C GLU A 219 -0.78 20.12 4.19
N LYS A 220 0.20 19.73 3.36
CA LYS A 220 1.15 20.67 2.74
C LYS A 220 0.67 21.15 1.39
N ALA A 221 -0.06 20.31 0.65
CA ALA A 221 -0.52 20.64 -0.69
C ALA A 221 -1.49 21.84 -0.71
N MET A 222 -2.40 21.94 0.27
CA MET A 222 -3.36 23.05 0.32
C MET A 222 -2.68 24.43 0.46
N PRO A 223 -1.82 24.69 1.48
CA PRO A 223 -1.10 25.98 1.58
C PRO A 223 -0.22 26.29 0.36
N VAL A 224 0.39 25.28 -0.25
CA VAL A 224 1.20 25.46 -1.47
C VAL A 224 0.33 25.92 -2.63
N MET A 225 -0.83 25.28 -2.81
CA MET A 225 -1.77 25.64 -3.87
C MET A 225 -2.42 27.01 -3.63
N GLU A 226 -2.75 27.37 -2.38
CA GLU A 226 -3.23 28.71 -2.01
C GLU A 226 -2.24 29.80 -2.45
N ASN A 227 -0.95 29.61 -2.20
CA ASN A 227 0.10 30.54 -2.63
C ASN A 227 0.21 30.63 -4.16
N ILE A 228 0.10 29.50 -4.85
CA ILE A 228 0.09 29.47 -6.33
C ILE A 228 -1.11 30.24 -6.87
N LEU A 229 -2.29 30.09 -6.28
CA LEU A 229 -3.51 30.78 -6.69
C LEU A 229 -3.42 32.31 -6.54
N GLN A 230 -2.60 32.80 -5.60
CA GLN A 230 -2.33 34.24 -5.47
C GLN A 230 -1.47 34.79 -6.62
N ALA A 231 -0.52 33.98 -7.11
CA ALA A 231 0.41 34.37 -8.17
C ALA A 231 -0.13 34.12 -9.59
N HIS A 232 -1.03 33.14 -9.75
CA HIS A 232 -1.50 32.65 -11.05
C HIS A 232 -3.03 32.66 -11.11
N LYS A 233 -3.59 33.43 -12.05
CA LYS A 233 -5.05 33.57 -12.24
C LYS A 233 -5.66 32.54 -13.19
N ASP A 234 -4.85 31.99 -14.09
CA ASP A 234 -5.29 31.04 -15.10
C ASP A 234 -4.55 29.71 -14.85
N ILE A 235 -5.30 28.69 -14.48
CA ILE A 235 -4.82 27.33 -14.22
C ILE A 235 -5.85 26.41 -14.86
N ASP A 236 -5.41 25.57 -15.78
CA ASP A 236 -6.28 24.63 -16.51
C ASP A 236 -6.12 23.21 -15.98
N LEU A 237 -4.95 22.90 -15.39
CA LEU A 237 -4.64 21.58 -14.87
C LEU A 237 -3.75 21.66 -13.61
N VAL A 238 -4.10 20.87 -12.61
CA VAL A 238 -3.25 20.55 -11.46
C VAL A 238 -2.90 19.07 -11.48
N TYR A 239 -1.60 18.77 -11.46
CA TYR A 239 -1.10 17.41 -11.29
C TYR A 239 -0.38 17.28 -9.95
N GLY A 240 -1.02 16.57 -9.01
CA GLY A 240 -0.38 16.09 -7.80
C GLY A 240 0.34 14.77 -8.06
N LEU A 241 1.59 14.65 -7.61
CA LEU A 241 2.37 13.41 -7.73
C LEU A 241 1.67 12.17 -7.14
N ASN A 242 0.70 12.38 -6.25
CA ASN A 242 -0.15 11.37 -5.65
C ASN A 242 -1.55 11.93 -5.33
N ASP A 243 -2.47 11.05 -4.95
CA ASP A 243 -3.85 11.37 -4.62
C ASP A 243 -3.99 12.33 -3.41
N PRO A 244 -3.26 12.14 -2.29
CA PRO A 244 -3.26 13.12 -1.18
C PRO A 244 -2.90 14.55 -1.60
N THR A 245 -1.86 14.71 -2.42
CA THR A 245 -1.47 16.03 -2.93
C THR A 245 -2.53 16.61 -3.86
N ALA A 246 -3.13 15.81 -4.74
CA ALA A 246 -4.19 16.25 -5.64
C ALA A 246 -5.43 16.71 -4.86
N MET A 247 -5.84 15.97 -3.82
CA MET A 247 -6.97 16.32 -2.95
C MET A 247 -6.70 17.60 -2.14
N GLY A 248 -5.48 17.79 -1.61
CA GLY A 248 -5.12 19.04 -0.93
C GLY A 248 -5.15 20.25 -1.87
N ALA A 249 -4.74 20.07 -3.13
CA ALA A 249 -4.84 21.12 -4.13
C ALA A 249 -6.29 21.43 -4.52
N PHE A 250 -7.13 20.40 -4.67
CA PHE A 250 -8.57 20.57 -4.88
C PHE A 250 -9.22 21.37 -3.74
N ALA A 251 -8.89 21.08 -2.49
CA ALA A 251 -9.40 21.83 -1.35
C ALA A 251 -9.05 23.33 -1.41
N ALA A 252 -7.84 23.68 -1.85
CA ALA A 252 -7.43 25.07 -2.05
C ALA A 252 -8.20 25.75 -3.20
N LEU A 253 -8.38 25.05 -4.32
CA LEU A 253 -9.16 25.54 -5.46
C LEU A 253 -10.62 25.79 -5.06
N GLN A 254 -11.24 24.84 -4.37
CA GLN A 254 -12.61 24.94 -3.89
C GLN A 254 -12.77 26.09 -2.89
N ALA A 255 -11.85 26.24 -1.92
CA ALA A 255 -11.87 27.34 -0.96
C ALA A 255 -11.76 28.72 -1.65
N ALA A 256 -11.08 28.79 -2.80
CA ALA A 256 -10.95 29.99 -3.62
C ALA A 256 -12.11 30.18 -4.63
N ASN A 257 -13.05 29.22 -4.74
CA ASN A 257 -14.06 29.15 -5.80
C ASN A 257 -13.43 29.20 -7.21
N ARG A 258 -12.33 28.45 -7.40
CA ARG A 258 -11.54 28.39 -8.63
C ARG A 258 -11.33 26.96 -9.14
N ASP A 259 -12.11 26.01 -8.64
CA ASP A 259 -12.12 24.61 -9.05
C ASP A 259 -12.87 24.37 -10.38
N GLU A 260 -13.82 25.25 -10.73
CA GLU A 260 -14.61 25.10 -11.95
C GLU A 260 -13.72 25.05 -13.22
N GLY A 261 -13.82 23.96 -13.98
CA GLY A 261 -13.11 23.77 -15.24
C GLY A 261 -11.64 23.35 -15.10
N VAL A 262 -11.09 23.28 -13.89
CA VAL A 262 -9.71 22.84 -13.66
C VAL A 262 -9.64 21.32 -13.65
N LEU A 263 -8.77 20.74 -14.46
CA LEU A 263 -8.50 19.30 -14.41
C LEU A 263 -7.57 18.97 -13.23
N ILE A 264 -7.91 17.96 -12.44
CA ILE A 264 -7.17 17.60 -11.23
C ILE A 264 -6.78 16.13 -11.31
N TYR A 265 -5.49 15.87 -11.36
CA TYR A 265 -4.92 14.53 -11.49
C TYR A 265 -4.11 14.15 -10.28
N GLY A 266 -4.25 12.88 -9.89
CA GLY A 266 -3.41 12.22 -8.90
C GLY A 266 -2.80 10.93 -9.44
N VAL A 267 -2.14 10.22 -8.54
CA VAL A 267 -1.63 8.85 -8.72
C VAL A 267 -1.91 8.16 -7.39
N ASP A 268 -2.35 6.90 -7.43
CA ASP A 268 -2.41 5.91 -6.34
C ASP A 268 -3.66 5.03 -6.52
N GLY A 269 -4.82 5.61 -6.85
CA GLY A 269 -6.11 4.91 -6.87
C GLY A 269 -6.75 4.82 -5.49
N ALA A 270 -6.47 5.79 -4.61
CA ALA A 270 -6.97 5.81 -3.25
C ALA A 270 -8.51 5.85 -3.22
N PRO A 271 -9.15 5.19 -2.23
CA PRO A 271 -10.61 5.22 -2.07
C PRO A 271 -11.21 6.64 -2.12
N ASP A 272 -10.59 7.60 -1.44
CA ASP A 272 -11.08 8.98 -1.40
C ASP A 272 -10.91 9.70 -2.76
N ALA A 273 -9.83 9.43 -3.50
CA ALA A 273 -9.68 9.95 -4.86
C ALA A 273 -10.69 9.34 -5.82
N LYS A 274 -10.99 8.04 -5.71
CA LYS A 274 -12.05 7.40 -6.50
C LYS A 274 -13.43 8.00 -6.21
N LYS A 275 -13.72 8.31 -4.94
CA LYS A 275 -14.95 9.04 -4.55
C LYS A 275 -14.97 10.45 -5.14
N ALA A 276 -13.87 11.19 -5.04
CA ALA A 276 -13.75 12.52 -5.63
C ALA A 276 -13.93 12.50 -7.16
N ILE A 277 -13.38 11.49 -7.85
CA ILE A 277 -13.59 11.27 -9.29
C ILE A 277 -15.06 11.00 -9.58
N LYS A 278 -15.71 10.13 -8.80
CA LYS A 278 -17.14 9.80 -8.95
C LYS A 278 -18.04 11.04 -8.79
N GLU A 279 -17.65 11.93 -7.89
CA GLU A 279 -18.37 13.18 -7.59
C GLU A 279 -18.05 14.32 -8.58
N GLY A 280 -17.05 14.13 -9.46
CA GLY A 280 -16.59 15.17 -10.40
C GLY A 280 -15.63 16.20 -9.79
N ASN A 281 -15.16 15.97 -8.56
CA ASN A 281 -14.22 16.82 -7.83
C ASN A 281 -12.76 16.57 -8.22
N MET A 282 -12.46 15.41 -8.81
CA MET A 282 -11.16 15.07 -9.40
C MET A 282 -11.36 14.49 -10.80
N THR A 283 -10.38 14.67 -11.69
CA THR A 283 -10.48 14.23 -13.09
C THR A 283 -10.15 12.75 -13.25
N ALA A 284 -8.97 12.34 -12.77
CA ALA A 284 -8.51 10.96 -12.84
C ALA A 284 -7.34 10.70 -11.89
N THR A 285 -7.05 9.43 -11.65
CA THR A 285 -5.85 8.97 -10.95
C THR A 285 -5.19 7.84 -11.71
N ALA A 286 -3.86 7.86 -11.86
CA ALA A 286 -3.13 6.69 -12.31
C ALA A 286 -2.99 5.71 -11.14
N ALA A 287 -3.82 4.67 -11.14
CA ALA A 287 -3.94 3.74 -10.03
C ALA A 287 -2.75 2.77 -9.97
N GLN A 288 -2.25 2.58 -8.75
CA GLN A 288 -1.22 1.60 -8.40
C GLN A 288 -1.88 0.30 -7.89
N SER A 289 -1.20 -0.56 -7.14
CA SER A 289 -1.87 -1.57 -6.30
C SER A 289 -1.06 -1.79 -5.01
N PRO A 290 -1.28 -0.99 -3.94
CA PRO A 290 -0.45 -1.07 -2.73
C PRO A 290 -0.51 -2.44 -2.09
N LYS A 291 -1.70 -3.05 -1.99
CA LYS A 291 -1.85 -4.40 -1.45
C LYS A 291 -1.13 -5.44 -2.32
N GLY A 292 -1.24 -5.32 -3.64
CA GLY A 292 -0.53 -6.18 -4.60
C GLY A 292 1.00 -6.07 -4.46
N ILE A 293 1.53 -4.85 -4.32
CA ILE A 293 2.94 -4.59 -4.02
C ILE A 293 3.33 -5.28 -2.71
N GLY A 294 2.53 -5.12 -1.65
CA GLY A 294 2.83 -5.69 -0.34
C GLY A 294 2.85 -7.22 -0.34
N VAL A 295 1.88 -7.86 -0.98
CA VAL A 295 1.84 -9.32 -1.14
C VAL A 295 3.05 -9.80 -1.93
N THR A 296 3.31 -9.20 -3.09
CA THR A 296 4.44 -9.54 -3.97
C THR A 296 5.77 -9.38 -3.22
N ALA A 297 5.93 -8.31 -2.44
CA ALA A 297 7.11 -8.06 -1.65
C ALA A 297 7.35 -9.16 -0.60
N ALA A 298 6.32 -9.52 0.15
CA ALA A 298 6.43 -10.57 1.16
C ALA A 298 6.74 -11.94 0.55
N GLU A 299 6.03 -12.33 -0.52
CA GLU A 299 6.32 -13.57 -1.25
C GLU A 299 7.76 -13.60 -1.78
N THR A 300 8.24 -12.48 -2.31
CA THR A 300 9.62 -12.35 -2.81
C THR A 300 10.63 -12.43 -1.68
N ALA A 301 10.34 -11.85 -0.50
CA ALA A 301 11.17 -12.02 0.68
C ALA A 301 11.29 -13.49 1.10
N TYR A 302 10.20 -14.27 1.06
CA TYR A 302 10.24 -15.71 1.34
C TYR A 302 11.10 -16.48 0.34
N LYS A 303 11.00 -16.17 -0.96
CA LYS A 303 11.86 -16.76 -2.00
C LYS A 303 13.34 -16.51 -1.70
N ILE A 304 13.69 -15.26 -1.41
CA ILE A 304 15.07 -14.86 -1.04
C ILE A 304 15.53 -15.66 0.19
N LEU A 305 14.72 -15.72 1.25
CA LEU A 305 15.05 -16.44 2.49
C LEU A 305 15.13 -17.97 2.33
N ASN A 306 14.55 -18.51 1.26
CA ASN A 306 14.66 -19.93 0.90
C ASN A 306 15.82 -20.19 -0.09
N GLY A 307 16.62 -19.17 -0.43
CA GLY A 307 17.77 -19.28 -1.33
C GLY A 307 17.40 -19.29 -2.82
N GLU A 308 16.18 -18.89 -3.16
CA GLU A 308 15.74 -18.79 -4.55
C GLU A 308 16.23 -17.47 -5.18
N GLN A 309 16.45 -17.50 -6.50
CA GLN A 309 16.75 -16.30 -7.26
C GLN A 309 15.47 -15.51 -7.54
N VAL A 310 15.57 -14.18 -7.51
CA VAL A 310 14.46 -13.27 -7.78
C VAL A 310 14.91 -12.18 -8.76
N GLU A 311 13.94 -11.58 -9.45
CA GLU A 311 14.21 -10.44 -10.31
C GLU A 311 14.66 -9.23 -9.49
N LYS A 312 15.60 -8.45 -10.05
CA LYS A 312 16.12 -7.25 -9.39
C LYS A 312 15.07 -6.14 -9.31
N LEU A 313 14.22 -6.04 -10.32
CA LEU A 313 13.16 -5.05 -10.45
C LEU A 313 11.89 -5.75 -10.91
N ILE A 314 10.83 -5.62 -10.10
CA ILE A 314 9.48 -6.12 -10.39
C ILE A 314 8.58 -4.91 -10.54
N LEU A 315 8.15 -4.62 -11.78
CA LEU A 315 7.26 -3.50 -12.05
C LEU A 315 5.80 -3.93 -11.93
N VAL A 316 5.05 -3.20 -11.11
CA VAL A 316 3.60 -3.33 -11.00
C VAL A 316 2.95 -2.40 -12.04
N PRO A 317 2.09 -2.93 -12.92
CA PRO A 317 1.43 -2.12 -13.93
C PRO A 317 0.49 -1.10 -13.29
N VAL A 318 0.32 0.03 -13.97
CA VAL A 318 -0.59 1.11 -13.58
C VAL A 318 -1.71 1.25 -14.59
N THR A 319 -2.88 1.70 -14.14
CA THR A 319 -4.04 1.93 -15.01
C THR A 319 -4.70 3.25 -14.65
N LEU A 320 -5.16 4.00 -15.64
CA LEU A 320 -5.89 5.23 -15.38
C LEU A 320 -7.32 4.92 -14.92
N ILE A 321 -7.71 5.49 -13.79
CA ILE A 321 -9.08 5.48 -13.29
C ILE A 321 -9.66 6.89 -13.46
N ASP A 322 -10.78 7.00 -14.17
CA ASP A 322 -11.53 8.23 -14.38
C ASP A 322 -13.04 7.99 -14.19
N ALA A 323 -13.86 9.01 -14.43
CA ALA A 323 -15.31 8.91 -14.27
C ALA A 323 -15.97 7.82 -15.14
N SER A 324 -15.32 7.37 -16.22
CA SER A 324 -15.88 6.35 -17.12
C SER A 324 -15.73 4.92 -16.60
N ASN A 325 -14.73 4.65 -15.75
CA ASN A 325 -14.41 3.30 -15.28
C ASN A 325 -14.30 3.16 -13.76
N VAL A 326 -14.41 4.23 -12.98
CA VAL A 326 -14.22 4.20 -11.51
C VAL A 326 -15.12 3.20 -10.78
N ASP A 327 -16.34 2.96 -11.27
CA ASP A 327 -17.26 1.99 -10.68
C ASP A 327 -16.76 0.54 -10.82
N GLU A 328 -15.94 0.24 -11.83
CA GLU A 328 -15.35 -1.10 -12.05
C GLU A 328 -14.33 -1.47 -10.97
N PHE A 329 -13.72 -0.46 -10.33
CA PHE A 329 -12.70 -0.63 -9.29
C PHE A 329 -13.26 -0.52 -7.86
N GLY A 330 -14.57 -0.25 -7.72
CA GLY A 330 -15.20 0.06 -6.44
C GLY A 330 -14.65 1.33 -5.78
N LEU A 331 -15.36 1.84 -4.76
CA LEU A 331 -15.02 3.13 -4.13
C LEU A 331 -14.37 3.00 -2.75
N ASP A 332 -14.55 1.88 -2.06
CA ASP A 332 -14.16 1.76 -0.64
C ASP A 332 -12.83 1.04 -0.40
N GLY A 333 -12.33 0.31 -1.40
CA GLY A 333 -11.09 -0.46 -1.31
C GLY A 333 -10.05 -0.03 -2.34
N TRP A 334 -8.88 -0.64 -2.28
CA TRP A 334 -7.85 -0.53 -3.31
C TRP A 334 -8.08 -1.59 -4.39
N GLN A 335 -7.68 -1.26 -5.61
CA GLN A 335 -7.60 -2.15 -6.77
C GLN A 335 -6.55 -3.26 -6.62
#